data_AF-A0A1F1UB49-F1
#
_entry.id   AF-A0A1F1UB49-F1
#
_cell.length_a   1.000
_cell.length_b   1.000
_cell.length_c   1.000
_cell.angle_alpha   90.00
_cell.angle_beta   90.00
_cell.angle_gamma   90.00
#
_symmetry.space_group_name_H-M   'P 1'
#
loop_
_entity.id
_entity.type
_entity.pdbx_description
1 polymer ?
#
loop_
_entity_poly.entity_id
_entity_poly.type
_entity_poly.pdbx_seq_one_letter_code
_entity_poly.pdbx_strand_id
1 'polypeptide(L)'
;MGEMDHGGMSGMMSEEDMTALEDAKGTEAARLYLEQMTAHHEGAVDMARDEVTDGQNPQAIALAEQVIEDQEAEIAQMQQMLTDL
;
A
#
# COMPACT_ATOMS: atom_id res chain seq x y z
N MET A 1 -23.04 -10.66 -18.01
CA MET A 1 -22.01 -10.91 -17.00
C MET A 1 -21.52 -9.53 -16.61
N GLY A 2 -22.07 -8.98 -15.52
CA GLY A 2 -21.64 -7.67 -15.04
C GLY A 2 -20.41 -7.87 -14.19
N GLU A 3 -19.33 -7.16 -14.51
CA GLU A 3 -18.23 -6.91 -13.60
C GLU A 3 -18.83 -6.47 -12.26
N MET A 4 -18.71 -7.35 -11.26
CA MET A 4 -18.76 -6.90 -9.88
C MET A 4 -17.47 -6.13 -9.69
N ASP A 5 -17.58 -4.80 -9.80
CA ASP A 5 -16.64 -3.85 -9.23
C ASP A 5 -16.56 -4.18 -7.74
N HIS A 6 -15.64 -5.07 -7.39
CA HIS A 6 -15.16 -5.18 -6.03
C HIS A 6 -14.54 -3.82 -5.78
N GLY A 7 -15.23 -2.97 -5.02
CA GLY A 7 -14.66 -1.75 -4.44
C GLY A 7 -13.47 -2.16 -3.59
N GLY A 8 -12.34 -2.39 -4.27
CA GLY A 8 -11.08 -2.79 -3.69
C GLY A 8 -10.61 -1.60 -2.89
N MET A 9 -10.31 -1.82 -1.62
CA MET A 9 -9.63 -0.80 -0.84
C MET A 9 -8.42 -0.33 -1.64
N SER A 10 -8.29 0.99 -1.81
CA SER A 10 -7.18 1.60 -2.53
C SER A 10 -5.86 0.96 -2.08
N GLY A 11 -4.99 0.64 -3.02
CA GLY A 11 -3.69 0.02 -2.74
C GLY A 11 -3.65 -1.51 -2.61
N MET A 12 -4.79 -2.22 -2.53
CA MET A 12 -4.76 -3.68 -2.50
C MET A 12 -4.32 -4.27 -3.86
N MET A 13 -3.37 -5.20 -3.81
CA MET A 13 -2.85 -5.91 -4.99
C MET A 13 -3.88 -6.88 -5.55
N SER A 14 -4.01 -6.95 -6.88
CA SER A 14 -4.87 -7.93 -7.54
C SER A 14 -4.24 -9.33 -7.58
N GLU A 15 -5.03 -10.37 -7.86
CA GLU A 15 -4.51 -11.71 -8.09
C GLU A 15 -3.50 -11.75 -9.27
N GLU A 16 -3.71 -10.90 -10.27
CA GLU A 16 -2.80 -10.75 -11.41
C GLU A 16 -1.46 -10.15 -10.98
N ASP A 17 -1.48 -9.09 -10.15
CA ASP A 17 -0.27 -8.45 -9.62
C ASP A 17 0.56 -9.43 -8.77
N MET A 18 -0.11 -10.22 -7.93
CA MET A 18 0.52 -11.26 -7.12
C MET A 18 1.16 -12.35 -7.98
N THR A 19 0.47 -12.80 -9.03
CA THR A 19 1.01 -13.78 -9.98
C THR A 19 2.24 -13.23 -10.71
N ALA A 20 2.18 -11.98 -11.17
CA ALA A 20 3.29 -11.31 -11.83
C ALA A 20 4.52 -11.20 -10.91
N LEU A 21 4.31 -10.91 -9.62
CA LEU A 21 5.37 -10.87 -8.63
C LEU A 21 5.99 -12.26 -8.38
N GLU A 22 5.18 -13.31 -8.27
CA GLU A 22 5.66 -14.69 -8.08
C GLU A 22 6.53 -15.20 -9.23
N ASP A 23 6.19 -14.81 -10.46
CA ASP A 23 6.91 -15.23 -11.67
C ASP A 23 8.20 -14.42 -11.92
N ALA A 24 8.29 -13.21 -11.36
CA ALA A 24 9.40 -12.30 -11.56
C ALA A 24 10.69 -12.75 -10.85
N LYS A 25 11.85 -12.29 -11.35
CA LYS A 25 13.17 -12.67 -10.82
C LYS A 25 14.13 -11.49 -10.79
N GLY A 26 15.08 -11.55 -9.86
CA GLY A 26 16.16 -10.56 -9.76
C GLY A 26 15.63 -9.14 -9.62
N THR A 27 16.20 -8.20 -10.37
CA THR A 27 15.83 -6.78 -10.35
C THR A 27 14.35 -6.55 -10.69
N GLU A 28 13.75 -7.39 -11.53
CA GLU A 28 12.32 -7.22 -11.89
C GLU A 28 11.39 -7.57 -10.74
N ALA A 29 11.70 -8.63 -9.99
CA ALA A 29 10.95 -8.96 -8.76
C ALA A 29 11.06 -7.85 -7.72
N ALA A 30 12.26 -7.26 -7.57
CA ALA A 30 12.47 -6.14 -6.66
C ALA A 30 11.67 -4.91 -7.08
N ARG A 31 11.66 -4.57 -8.38
CA ARG A 31 10.85 -3.45 -8.90
C ARG A 31 9.36 -3.67 -8.64
N LEU A 32 8.81 -4.81 -9.05
CA LEU A 32 7.39 -5.12 -8.89
C LEU A 32 6.98 -5.08 -7.42
N TYR A 33 7.79 -5.66 -6.53
CA TYR A 33 7.53 -5.61 -5.10
C TYR A 33 7.47 -4.17 -4.57
N LEU A 34 8.45 -3.34 -4.91
CA LEU A 34 8.52 -1.96 -4.43
C LEU A 34 7.39 -1.10 -4.99
N GLU A 35 7.04 -1.26 -6.27
CA GLU A 35 5.92 -0.53 -6.90
C GLU A 35 4.58 -0.92 -6.27
N GLN A 36 4.32 -2.22 -6.13
CA GLN A 36 3.07 -2.74 -5.57
C GLN A 36 2.93 -2.39 -4.08
N MET A 37 4.02 -2.48 -3.31
CA MET A 37 3.98 -2.16 -1.88
C MET A 37 3.92 -0.65 -1.61
N THR A 38 4.46 0.17 -2.51
CA THR A 38 4.25 1.64 -2.46
C THR A 38 2.77 1.97 -2.61
N ALA A 39 2.08 1.41 -3.62
CA ALA A 39 0.66 1.64 -3.83
C ALA A 39 -0.20 1.12 -2.66
N HIS A 40 0.15 -0.05 -2.11
CA HIS A 40 -0.50 -0.60 -0.92
C HIS A 40 -0.38 0.33 0.28
N HIS A 41 0.82 0.87 0.52
CA HIS A 41 1.05 1.80 1.62
C HIS A 41 0.32 3.13 1.44
N GLU A 42 0.26 3.68 0.23
CA GLU A 42 -0.51 4.89 -0.07
C GLU A 42 -2.01 4.69 0.27
N GLY A 43 -2.56 3.55 -0.12
CA GLY A 43 -3.93 3.17 0.24
C GLY A 43 -4.15 3.03 1.75
N ALA A 44 -3.18 2.46 2.47
CA ALA A 44 -3.23 2.36 3.93
C ALA A 44 -3.16 3.74 4.61
N VAL A 45 -2.36 4.66 4.09
CA VAL A 45 -2.28 6.05 4.58
C VAL A 45 -3.60 6.77 4.38
N ASP A 46 -4.24 6.61 3.22
CA ASP A 46 -5.55 7.22 2.96
C ASP A 46 -6.61 6.71 3.94
N MET A 47 -6.69 5.38 4.16
CA MET A 47 -7.60 4.81 5.15
C MET A 47 -7.30 5.26 6.58
N ALA A 48 -6.02 5.39 6.94
CA ALA A 48 -5.62 5.86 8.25
C ALA A 48 -5.99 7.34 8.46
N ARG A 49 -5.87 8.18 7.42
CA ARG A 49 -6.32 9.58 7.47
C ARG A 49 -7.83 9.69 7.65
N ASP A 50 -8.60 8.81 7.04
CA ASP A 50 -10.05 8.73 7.25
C ASP A 50 -10.37 8.37 8.72
N GLU A 51 -9.68 7.38 9.32
CA GLU A 51 -9.88 7.02 10.73
C GLU A 51 -9.46 8.15 11.67
N VAL A 52 -8.38 8.88 11.40
CA VAL A 52 -7.98 10.05 12.20
C VAL A 52 -9.04 11.16 12.13
N THR A 53 -9.69 11.32 10.97
CA THR A 53 -10.66 12.41 10.74
C THR A 53 -12.04 12.08 11.32
N ASP A 54 -12.53 10.87 11.08
CA ASP A 54 -13.92 10.48 11.34
C ASP A 54 -14.08 9.43 12.46
N GLY A 55 -12.97 8.88 12.94
CA GLY A 55 -12.94 7.85 13.97
C GLY A 55 -13.46 8.33 15.32
N GLN A 56 -13.92 7.37 16.13
CA GLN A 56 -14.46 7.64 17.47
C GLN A 56 -13.73 6.88 18.57
N ASN A 57 -12.94 5.86 18.22
CA ASN A 57 -12.20 5.08 19.20
C ASN A 57 -10.78 5.70 19.36
N PRO A 58 -10.43 6.25 20.54
CA PRO A 58 -9.14 6.90 20.73
C PRO A 58 -7.93 5.99 20.49
N GLN A 59 -8.07 4.68 20.74
CA GLN A 59 -6.98 3.73 20.48
C GLN A 59 -6.82 3.45 18.98
N ALA A 60 -7.93 3.44 18.23
CA ALA A 60 -7.89 3.27 16.78
C ALA A 60 -7.30 4.51 16.10
N ILE A 61 -7.70 5.71 16.52
CA ILE A 61 -7.13 6.98 16.05
C ILE A 61 -5.63 7.03 16.32
N ALA A 62 -5.19 6.72 17.55
CA ALA A 62 -3.77 6.73 17.89
C ALA A 62 -2.96 5.68 17.10
N LEU A 63 -3.56 4.56 16.73
CA LEU A 63 -2.94 3.58 15.83
C LEU A 63 -2.87 4.13 14.40
N ALA A 64 -3.92 4.77 13.91
CA ALA A 64 -3.96 5.36 12.58
C ALA A 64 -2.91 6.47 12.40
N GLU A 65 -2.69 7.31 13.42
CA GLU A 65 -1.61 8.31 13.43
C GLU A 65 -0.22 7.65 13.28
N GLN A 66 0.04 6.55 14.01
CA GLN A 66 1.29 5.78 13.88
C GLN A 66 1.44 5.16 12.49
N VAL A 67 0.36 4.58 11.95
CA VAL A 67 0.35 4.01 10.60
C VAL A 67 0.70 5.08 9.56
N ILE A 68 0.17 6.30 9.67
CA ILE A 68 0.51 7.39 8.75
C ILE A 68 2.02 7.69 8.79
N GLU A 69 2.58 7.89 10.00
CA GLU A 69 4.01 8.22 10.16
C GLU A 69 4.92 7.13 9.60
N ASP A 70 4.69 5.87 9.99
CA ASP A 70 5.53 4.75 9.58
C ASP A 70 5.44 4.49 8.07
N GLN A 71 4.21 4.48 7.53
CA GLN A 71 3.99 4.13 6.13
C GLN A 71 4.45 5.24 5.18
N GLU A 72 4.34 6.52 5.55
CA GLU A 72 4.93 7.63 4.78
C GLU A 72 6.47 7.52 4.74
N ALA A 73 7.11 7.13 5.84
CA ALA A 73 8.55 6.89 5.90
C ALA A 73 8.98 5.67 5.06
N GLU A 74 8.18 4.60 5.05
CA GLU A 74 8.42 3.42 4.22
C GLU A 74 8.23 3.71 2.73
N ILE A 75 7.20 4.49 2.34
CA ILE A 75 6.99 4.95 0.96
C ILE A 75 8.23 5.70 0.46
N ALA A 76 8.76 6.65 1.24
CA ALA A 76 9.94 7.41 0.86
C ALA A 76 11.17 6.49 0.66
N GLN A 77 11.35 5.48 1.52
CA GLN A 77 12.41 4.49 1.39
C GLN A 77 12.24 3.63 0.13
N MET A 78 11.02 3.18 -0.16
CA MET A 78 10.75 2.37 -1.36
C MET A 78 10.96 3.15 -2.65
N GLN A 79 10.56 4.43 -2.70
CA GLN A 79 10.83 5.31 -3.83
C GLN A 79 12.33 5.56 -4.05
N GLN A 80 13.10 5.67 -2.96
CA GLN A 80 14.55 5.76 -3.05
C GLN A 80 15.15 4.45 -3.61
N MET A 81 14.73 3.29 -3.08
CA MET A 81 15.18 1.99 -3.57
C MET A 81 14.85 1.78 -5.05
N LEU A 82 13.66 2.19 -5.52
CA LEU A 82 13.28 2.16 -6.93
C LEU A 82 14.20 3.01 -7.82
N THR A 83 14.67 4.15 -7.30
CA THR A 83 15.61 5.03 -8.00
C THR A 83 17.01 4.40 -8.10
N ASP A 84 17.36 3.55 -7.13
CA ASP A 84 18.69 2.93 -7.02
C ASP A 84 18.81 1.56 -7.73
N LEU A 85 17.70 1.01 -8.27
CA LEU A 85 17.67 -0.24 -9.06
C LEU A 85 18.34 -0.11 -10.43
#